data_AF-A0AAV1YWL7-F1
#
_entry.id   AF-A0AAV1YWL7-F1
#
_cell.length_a   1.000
_cell.length_b   1.000
_cell.length_c   1.000
_cell.angle_alpha   90.00
_cell.angle_beta   90.00
_cell.angle_gamma   90.00
#
_symmetry.space_group_name_H-M   'P 1'
#
loop_
_entity.id
_entity.type
_entity.pdbx_description
1 polymer ?
#
loop_
_entity_poly.entity_id
_entity_poly.type
_entity_poly.pdbx_seq_one_letter_code
_entity_poly.pdbx_strand_id
1 'polypeptide(L)'
;MSCGAELAKRRNEQASISGGIRAAINRRLSRPGVYESPEASKSSELQLADCQRIIEELNSSVANFRDLLIHIGKGHDNPEVRDKMRVMRKKCVDRCSTANRVLMPQIRNDVAEGIPVDSQHLVNLVCCTQLLLREIHKCRLLIMAHPMDMTSFYERRPRSSGVAVLDKLILWRPPLHDYHQEELISIQRDTDTVNSMLNDMLDFMPQEAGGKSLEDSFHKWRRRRKRALYRKCGYWNCFCRSSTSC
;
A
#
# COMPACT_ATOMS: atom_id res chain seq x y z
N MET A 1 10.35 -48.09 68.16
CA MET A 1 9.41 -48.51 67.10
C MET A 1 9.75 -47.74 65.84
N SER A 2 9.90 -48.47 64.73
CA SER A 2 9.96 -48.12 63.30
C SER A 2 10.08 -46.67 62.85
N CYS A 3 10.67 -46.33 61.70
CA CYS A 3 11.52 -46.94 60.67
C CYS A 3 11.49 -45.89 59.52
N GLY A 4 12.54 -45.77 58.71
CA GLY A 4 12.42 -45.18 57.37
C GLY A 4 13.42 -44.07 57.04
N ALA A 5 14.56 -44.50 56.51
CA ALA A 5 15.46 -43.70 55.68
C ALA A 5 14.81 -43.38 54.31
N GLU A 6 15.23 -42.31 53.63
CA GLU A 6 16.01 -42.36 52.37
C GLU A 6 16.17 -40.95 51.71
N LEU A 7 17.43 -40.53 51.53
CA LEU A 7 18.05 -39.89 50.35
C LEU A 7 17.38 -38.72 49.57
N ALA A 8 18.09 -37.57 49.51
CA ALA A 8 18.83 -37.08 48.32
C ALA A 8 18.78 -35.54 48.06
N LYS A 9 19.96 -34.91 48.16
CA LYS A 9 20.61 -34.05 47.14
C LYS A 9 19.77 -32.94 46.46
N ARG A 10 20.11 -31.67 46.72
CA ARG A 10 20.29 -30.63 45.69
C ARG A 10 21.06 -29.40 46.19
N ARG A 11 22.11 -29.07 45.44
CA ARG A 11 23.01 -27.91 45.54
C ARG A 11 22.24 -26.63 45.21
N ASN A 12 22.58 -25.55 45.92
CA ASN A 12 22.15 -24.19 45.60
C ASN A 12 23.33 -23.47 44.93
N GLU A 13 23.31 -23.33 43.60
CA GLU A 13 24.19 -22.46 42.83
C GLU A 13 23.35 -21.26 42.36
N GLN A 14 23.55 -20.09 42.97
CA GLN A 14 23.08 -18.81 42.44
C GLN A 14 24.19 -18.20 41.59
N ALA A 15 24.09 -18.36 40.26
CA ALA A 15 24.90 -17.63 39.30
C ALA A 15 24.18 -16.32 38.93
N SER A 16 24.83 -15.20 39.27
CA SER A 16 24.45 -13.82 38.97
C SER A 16 24.37 -13.57 37.45
N ILE A 17 23.17 -13.26 36.95
CA ILE A 17 22.93 -12.79 35.58
C ILE A 17 23.19 -11.28 35.54
N SER A 18 24.40 -10.89 35.13
CA SER A 18 24.75 -9.51 34.76
C SER A 18 25.37 -9.52 33.36
N GLY A 19 24.50 -9.55 32.34
CA GLY A 19 24.89 -9.45 30.93
C GLY A 19 24.70 -8.03 30.41
N GLY A 20 25.58 -7.10 30.79
CA GLY A 20 25.53 -5.72 30.30
C GLY A 20 25.94 -5.58 28.83
N ILE A 21 25.67 -4.41 28.25
CA ILE A 21 25.95 -4.00 26.85
C ILE A 21 27.39 -4.36 26.40
N ARG A 22 28.38 -4.31 27.31
CA ARG A 22 29.77 -4.74 27.04
C ARG A 22 29.91 -6.22 26.66
N ALA A 23 29.10 -7.11 27.24
CA ALA A 23 29.10 -8.53 26.90
C ALA A 23 28.48 -8.81 25.52
N ALA A 24 27.59 -7.94 25.03
CA ALA A 24 27.06 -8.00 23.67
C ALA A 24 28.09 -7.49 22.64
N ILE A 25 28.84 -6.43 22.99
CA ILE A 25 29.91 -5.89 22.14
C ILE A 25 31.07 -6.88 22.00
N ASN A 26 31.51 -7.53 23.08
CA ASN A 26 32.58 -8.55 23.01
C ASN A 26 32.17 -9.79 22.20
N ARG A 27 30.88 -10.12 22.09
CA ARG A 27 30.42 -11.19 21.19
C ARG A 27 30.47 -10.79 19.71
N ARG A 28 30.37 -9.50 19.37
CA ARG A 28 30.50 -9.00 17.99
C ARG A 28 31.96 -9.04 17.50
N LEU A 29 32.93 -8.81 18.39
CA LEU A 29 34.34 -8.75 18.01
C LEU A 29 35.01 -10.13 17.91
N SER A 30 34.41 -11.19 18.48
CA SER A 30 34.97 -12.54 18.48
C SER A 30 34.35 -13.50 17.46
N ARG A 31 33.53 -13.01 16.51
CA ARG A 31 32.97 -13.87 15.46
C ARG A 31 34.02 -14.05 14.36
N PRO A 32 34.49 -15.28 14.06
CA PRO A 32 35.28 -15.53 12.87
C PRO A 32 34.45 -15.12 11.66
N GLY A 33 35.03 -14.32 10.76
CA GLY A 33 34.36 -13.84 9.56
C GLY A 33 33.76 -15.01 8.79
N VAL A 34 32.43 -15.09 8.81
CA VAL A 34 31.70 -15.87 7.81
C VAL A 34 32.01 -15.16 6.50
N TYR A 35 32.68 -15.87 5.60
CA TYR A 35 32.91 -15.41 4.24
C TYR A 35 31.53 -15.13 3.62
N GLU A 36 31.09 -13.87 3.63
CA GLU A 36 29.95 -13.45 2.84
C GLU A 36 30.31 -13.74 1.38
N SER A 37 29.59 -14.69 0.78
CA SER A 37 29.78 -15.01 -0.63
C SER A 37 29.48 -13.74 -1.45
N PRO A 38 30.41 -13.27 -2.30
CA PRO A 38 30.23 -12.05 -3.09
C PRO A 38 29.00 -12.05 -4.01
N GLU A 39 28.39 -13.22 -4.24
CA GLU A 39 27.19 -13.38 -5.06
C GLU A 39 25.89 -13.03 -4.33
N ALA A 40 25.82 -13.22 -3.01
CA ALA A 40 24.63 -12.90 -2.22
C ALA A 40 24.46 -11.39 -2.06
N SER A 41 25.55 -10.67 -1.81
CA SER A 41 25.55 -9.20 -1.65
C SER A 41 25.20 -8.49 -2.96
N LYS A 42 25.68 -8.97 -4.11
CA LYS A 42 25.31 -8.44 -5.44
C LYS A 42 23.85 -8.67 -5.80
N SER A 43 23.29 -9.82 -5.42
CA SER A 43 21.87 -10.14 -5.64
C SER A 43 20.96 -9.21 -4.83
N SER A 44 21.34 -8.90 -3.59
CA SER A 44 20.59 -7.99 -2.71
C SER A 44 20.62 -6.53 -3.23
N GLU A 45 21.78 -6.04 -3.64
CA GLU A 45 21.92 -4.68 -4.20
C GLU A 45 21.12 -4.48 -5.50
N LEU A 46 21.13 -5.48 -6.39
CA LEU A 46 20.32 -5.46 -7.62
C LEU A 46 18.81 -5.45 -7.31
N GLN A 47 18.36 -6.24 -6.33
CA GLN A 47 16.96 -6.26 -5.91
C GLN A 47 16.49 -4.93 -5.30
N LEU A 48 17.37 -4.23 -4.58
CA LEU A 48 17.08 -2.90 -4.03
C LEU A 48 16.99 -1.83 -5.11
N ALA A 49 17.88 -1.86 -6.10
CA ALA A 49 17.81 -0.96 -7.27
C ALA A 49 16.51 -1.18 -8.07
N ASP A 50 16.10 -2.44 -8.24
CA ASP A 50 14.82 -2.77 -8.86
C ASP A 50 13.63 -2.30 -8.01
N CYS A 51 13.70 -2.42 -6.68
CA CYS A 51 12.66 -1.92 -5.77
C CYS A 51 12.48 -0.41 -5.92
N GLN A 52 13.58 0.35 -5.94
CA GLN A 52 13.55 1.80 -6.13
C GLN A 52 12.87 2.19 -7.45
N ARG A 53 13.24 1.53 -8.55
CA ARG A 53 12.63 1.74 -9.87
C ARG A 53 11.12 1.47 -9.85
N ILE A 54 10.68 0.37 -9.22
CA ILE A 54 9.25 0.05 -9.14
C ILE A 54 8.48 1.13 -8.35
N ILE A 55 9.07 1.66 -7.27
CA ILE A 55 8.46 2.73 -6.46
C ILE A 55 8.34 4.04 -7.27
N GLU A 56 9.35 4.40 -8.04
CA GLU A 56 9.32 5.58 -8.92
C GLU A 56 8.26 5.45 -10.03
N GLU A 57 8.18 4.27 -10.64
CA GLU A 57 7.16 3.98 -11.65
C GLU A 57 5.74 3.96 -11.05
N LEU A 58 5.59 3.51 -9.79
CA LEU A 58 4.34 3.61 -9.03
C LEU A 58 3.95 5.07 -8.81
N ASN A 59 4.86 5.89 -8.30
CA ASN A 59 4.61 7.32 -8.07
C ASN A 59 4.18 8.04 -9.36
N SER A 60 4.86 7.75 -10.46
CA SER A 60 4.52 8.26 -11.79
C SER A 60 3.14 7.79 -12.27
N SER A 61 2.79 6.52 -12.02
CA SER A 61 1.47 5.97 -12.35
C SER A 61 0.36 6.63 -11.53
N VAL A 62 0.59 6.90 -10.24
CA VAL A 62 -0.34 7.63 -9.37
C VAL A 62 -0.54 9.07 -9.87
N ALA A 63 0.50 9.74 -10.36
CA ALA A 63 0.36 11.06 -10.99
C ALA A 63 -0.54 10.99 -12.24
N ASN A 64 -0.29 10.05 -13.15
CA ASN A 64 -1.12 9.85 -14.34
C ASN A 64 -2.58 9.51 -13.99
N PHE A 65 -2.79 8.71 -12.94
CA PHE A 65 -4.14 8.39 -12.46
C PHE A 65 -4.86 9.66 -11.98
N ARG A 66 -4.17 10.55 -11.27
CA ARG A 66 -4.73 11.82 -10.81
C ARG A 66 -5.14 12.73 -11.96
N ASP A 67 -4.36 12.75 -13.03
CA ASP A 67 -4.69 13.56 -14.21
C ASP A 67 -5.96 13.04 -14.90
N LEU A 68 -6.16 11.72 -14.97
CA LEU A 68 -7.42 11.14 -15.46
C LEU A 68 -8.62 11.52 -14.57
N LEU A 69 -8.44 11.51 -13.24
CA LEU A 69 -9.50 11.91 -12.29
C LEU A 69 -9.94 13.37 -12.45
N ILE A 70 -9.12 14.25 -13.03
CA ILE A 70 -9.48 15.66 -13.24
C ILE A 70 -10.59 15.81 -14.30
N HIS A 71 -10.70 14.86 -15.24
CA HIS A 71 -11.66 14.92 -16.34
C HIS A 71 -13.06 14.44 -15.96
N ILE A 72 -13.18 13.67 -14.87
CA ILE A 72 -14.46 13.10 -14.42
C ILE A 72 -15.45 14.20 -14.04
N GLY A 73 -16.67 14.13 -14.56
CA GLY A 73 -17.73 15.13 -14.36
C GLY A 73 -17.54 16.42 -15.16
N LYS A 74 -16.59 16.47 -16.11
CA LYS A 74 -16.35 17.62 -16.99
C LYS A 74 -16.73 17.31 -18.44
N GLY A 75 -16.68 18.31 -19.32
CA GLY A 75 -17.08 18.16 -20.74
C GLY A 75 -16.27 17.13 -21.56
N HIS A 76 -15.11 16.68 -21.08
CA HIS A 76 -14.31 15.61 -21.72
C HIS A 76 -14.52 14.23 -21.09
N ASP A 77 -15.43 14.11 -20.12
CA ASP A 77 -15.76 12.83 -19.50
C ASP A 77 -16.53 11.95 -20.48
N ASN A 78 -15.96 10.80 -20.85
CA ASN A 78 -16.55 9.87 -21.80
C ASN A 78 -16.13 8.42 -21.48
N PRO A 79 -16.77 7.41 -22.10
CA PRO A 79 -16.48 6.01 -21.78
C PRO A 79 -15.01 5.60 -21.96
N GLU A 80 -14.32 6.13 -22.98
CA GLU A 80 -12.90 5.84 -23.20
C GLU A 80 -12.02 6.36 -22.06
N VAL A 81 -12.29 7.57 -21.59
CA VAL A 81 -11.59 8.16 -20.44
C VAL A 81 -11.90 7.37 -19.16
N ARG A 82 -13.16 6.94 -18.96
CA ARG A 82 -13.56 6.11 -17.81
C ARG A 82 -12.85 4.76 -17.81
N ASP A 83 -12.75 4.10 -18.96
CA ASP A 83 -12.03 2.82 -19.09
C ASP A 83 -10.52 3.00 -18.87
N LYS A 84 -9.92 4.06 -19.46
CA LYS A 84 -8.51 4.38 -19.23
C LYS A 84 -8.20 4.66 -17.76
N MET A 85 -9.09 5.37 -17.06
CA MET A 85 -9.01 5.58 -15.61
C MET A 85 -9.08 4.25 -14.84
N ARG A 86 -10.03 3.37 -15.19
CA ARG A 86 -10.15 2.02 -14.59
C ARG A 86 -8.87 1.21 -14.76
N VAL A 87 -8.33 1.15 -15.97
CA VAL A 87 -7.07 0.45 -16.28
C VAL A 87 -5.89 1.06 -15.52
N MET A 88 -5.80 2.39 -15.46
CA MET A 88 -4.72 3.07 -14.74
C MET A 88 -4.80 2.82 -13.23
N ARG A 89 -6.00 2.78 -12.64
CA ARG A 89 -6.18 2.41 -11.23
C ARG A 89 -5.60 1.02 -10.96
N LYS A 90 -6.01 0.01 -11.74
CA LYS A 90 -5.51 -1.36 -11.61
C LYS A 90 -3.98 -1.42 -11.74
N LYS A 91 -3.42 -0.73 -12.74
CA LYS A 91 -1.96 -0.60 -12.91
C LYS A 91 -1.25 -0.03 -11.68
N CYS A 92 -1.86 0.95 -10.99
CA CYS A 92 -1.29 1.48 -9.74
C CYS A 92 -1.32 0.44 -8.61
N VAL A 93 -2.44 -0.28 -8.45
CA VAL A 93 -2.59 -1.34 -7.45
C VAL A 93 -1.59 -2.46 -7.69
N ASP A 94 -1.44 -2.92 -8.94
CA ASP A 94 -0.50 -3.99 -9.32
C ASP A 94 0.96 -3.61 -9.02
N ARG A 95 1.33 -2.35 -9.31
CA ARG A 95 2.68 -1.82 -9.02
C ARG A 95 2.93 -1.70 -7.53
N CYS A 96 1.94 -1.23 -6.78
CA CYS A 96 2.00 -1.19 -5.31
C CYS A 96 2.18 -2.59 -4.73
N SER A 97 1.42 -3.58 -5.23
CA SER A 97 1.53 -4.98 -4.83
C SER A 97 2.90 -5.57 -5.18
N THR A 98 3.43 -5.27 -6.36
CA THR A 98 4.75 -5.73 -6.77
C THR A 98 5.85 -5.15 -5.88
N ALA A 99 5.82 -3.84 -5.62
CA ALA A 99 6.77 -3.19 -4.71
C ALA A 99 6.69 -3.81 -3.30
N ASN A 100 5.47 -4.01 -2.78
CA ASN A 100 5.24 -4.61 -1.48
C ASN A 100 5.80 -6.04 -1.40
N ARG A 101 5.60 -6.86 -2.43
CA ARG A 101 6.10 -8.25 -2.49
C ARG A 101 7.62 -8.33 -2.54
N VAL A 102 8.28 -7.35 -3.15
CA VAL A 102 9.76 -7.30 -3.20
C VAL A 102 10.32 -6.81 -1.87
N LEU A 103 9.76 -5.73 -1.33
CA LEU A 103 10.34 -5.05 -0.16
C LEU A 103 10.05 -5.75 1.17
N MET A 104 8.81 -6.18 1.38
CA MET A 104 8.38 -6.67 2.70
C MET A 104 9.11 -7.92 3.20
N PRO A 105 9.46 -8.91 2.35
CA PRO A 105 10.27 -10.05 2.80
C PRO A 105 11.63 -9.62 3.36
N GLN A 106 12.29 -8.62 2.74
CA GLN A 106 13.58 -8.11 3.20
C GLN A 106 13.43 -7.44 4.57
N ILE A 107 12.44 -6.55 4.72
CA ILE A 107 12.16 -5.87 5.99
C ILE A 107 11.88 -6.86 7.12
N ARG A 108 11.09 -7.90 6.86
CA ARG A 108 10.78 -8.93 7.87
C ARG A 108 12.01 -9.74 8.27
N ASN A 109 12.91 -10.02 7.34
CA ASN A 109 14.16 -10.71 7.62
C ASN A 109 15.10 -9.84 8.47
N ASP A 110 15.28 -8.57 8.11
CA ASP A 110 16.12 -7.62 8.87
C ASP A 110 15.65 -7.53 10.33
N VAL A 111 14.34 -7.44 10.55
CA VAL A 111 13.73 -7.42 11.89
C VAL A 111 14.00 -8.71 12.65
N ALA A 112 13.88 -9.87 11.98
CA ALA A 112 14.14 -11.17 12.60
C ALA A 112 15.61 -11.34 13.02
N GLU A 113 16.54 -10.70 12.30
CA GLU A 113 17.97 -10.65 12.63
C GLU A 113 18.31 -9.59 13.69
N GLY A 114 17.33 -8.79 14.12
CA GLY A 114 17.50 -7.71 15.09
C GLY A 114 18.17 -6.46 14.52
N ILE A 115 18.15 -6.31 13.19
CA ILE A 115 18.63 -5.12 12.48
C ILE A 115 17.51 -4.05 12.55
N PRO A 116 17.81 -2.82 12.98
CA PRO A 116 16.80 -1.76 13.01
C PRO A 116 16.35 -1.41 11.58
N VAL A 117 15.03 -1.27 11.40
CA VAL A 117 14.43 -0.92 10.11
C VAL A 117 14.65 0.58 9.83
N ASP A 118 15.68 0.89 9.06
CA ASP A 118 15.95 2.22 8.51
C ASP A 118 15.99 2.15 6.98
N SER A 119 14.83 1.86 6.38
CA SER A 119 14.69 1.70 4.93
C SER A 119 13.99 2.90 4.30
N GLN A 120 14.75 3.74 3.60
CA GLN A 120 14.20 4.83 2.79
C GLN A 120 13.18 4.32 1.76
N HIS A 121 13.38 3.10 1.23
CA HIS A 121 12.44 2.47 0.31
C HIS A 121 11.09 2.18 0.97
N LEU A 122 11.08 1.73 2.24
CA LEU A 122 9.85 1.51 3.00
C LEU A 122 9.09 2.81 3.21
N VAL A 123 9.80 3.87 3.62
CA VAL A 123 9.20 5.20 3.79
C VAL A 123 8.58 5.68 2.48
N ASN A 124 9.31 5.57 1.36
CA ASN A 124 8.83 5.99 0.04
C ASN A 124 7.61 5.18 -0.42
N LEU A 125 7.60 3.87 -0.20
CA LEU A 125 6.49 3.01 -0.57
C LEU A 125 5.25 3.30 0.28
N VAL A 126 5.39 3.51 1.59
CA VAL A 126 4.30 3.96 2.47
C VAL A 126 3.72 5.28 1.98
N CYS A 127 4.57 6.27 1.66
CA CYS A 127 4.13 7.55 1.09
C CYS A 127 3.30 7.36 -0.19
N CYS A 128 3.80 6.56 -1.13
CA CYS A 128 3.13 6.30 -2.41
C CYS A 128 1.79 5.57 -2.22
N THR A 129 1.74 4.61 -1.29
CA THR A 129 0.56 3.80 -0.98
C THR A 129 -0.55 4.65 -0.36
N GLN A 130 -0.20 5.54 0.58
CA GLN A 130 -1.14 6.51 1.14
C GLN A 130 -1.67 7.49 0.09
N LEU A 131 -0.82 7.95 -0.84
CA LEU A 131 -1.26 8.77 -1.96
C LEU A 131 -2.24 7.98 -2.84
N LEU A 132 -1.92 6.73 -3.20
CA LEU A 132 -2.79 5.88 -4.00
C LEU A 132 -4.16 5.68 -3.35
N LEU A 133 -4.23 5.32 -2.05
CA LEU A 133 -5.50 5.16 -1.33
C LEU A 133 -6.38 6.40 -1.41
N ARG A 134 -5.79 7.59 -1.25
CA ARG A 134 -6.53 8.85 -1.35
C ARG A 134 -7.14 9.05 -2.74
N GLU A 135 -6.41 8.71 -3.79
CA GLU A 135 -6.89 8.88 -5.16
C GLU A 135 -7.91 7.80 -5.55
N ILE A 136 -7.79 6.57 -5.03
CA ILE A 136 -8.82 5.53 -5.17
C ILE A 136 -10.12 5.96 -4.46
N HIS A 137 -10.03 6.50 -3.25
CA HIS A 137 -11.19 7.03 -2.54
C HIS A 137 -11.86 8.17 -3.32
N LYS A 138 -11.05 9.11 -3.85
CA LYS A 138 -11.55 10.18 -4.71
C LYS A 138 -12.22 9.63 -5.98
N CYS A 139 -11.63 8.61 -6.60
CA CYS A 139 -12.20 7.92 -7.77
C CYS A 139 -13.58 7.36 -7.46
N ARG A 140 -13.74 6.64 -6.33
CA ARG A 140 -15.03 6.12 -5.88
C ARG A 140 -16.09 7.22 -5.78
N LEU A 141 -15.78 8.30 -5.08
CA LEU A 141 -16.70 9.42 -4.88
C LEU A 141 -17.10 10.08 -6.20
N LEU A 142 -16.14 10.27 -7.11
CA LEU A 142 -16.39 10.85 -8.43
C LEU A 142 -17.27 9.95 -9.30
N ILE A 143 -17.07 8.64 -9.27
CA ILE A 143 -17.92 7.69 -10.01
C ILE A 143 -19.32 7.68 -9.44
N MET A 144 -19.48 7.68 -8.11
CA MET A 144 -20.80 7.73 -7.48
C MET A 144 -21.55 9.04 -7.79
N ALA A 145 -20.85 10.18 -7.80
CA ALA A 145 -21.45 11.48 -8.07
C ALA A 145 -21.78 11.71 -9.55
N HIS A 146 -21.00 11.08 -10.45
CA HIS A 146 -21.14 11.22 -11.89
C HIS A 146 -21.27 9.83 -12.54
N PRO A 147 -22.44 9.19 -12.44
CA PRO A 147 -22.68 7.91 -13.08
C PRO A 147 -22.62 8.04 -14.60
N MET A 148 -22.12 7.01 -15.27
CA MET A 148 -22.02 6.94 -16.73
C MET A 148 -22.41 5.53 -17.18
N ASP A 149 -23.28 5.45 -18.18
CA ASP A 149 -23.61 4.19 -18.82
C ASP A 149 -22.45 3.72 -19.72
N MET A 150 -21.88 2.57 -19.36
CA MET A 150 -20.76 1.95 -20.05
C MET A 150 -21.19 0.75 -20.91
N THR A 151 -22.49 0.41 -20.92
CA THR A 151 -23.03 -0.80 -21.55
C THR A 151 -22.65 -0.87 -23.03
N SER A 152 -23.00 0.17 -23.77
CA SER A 152 -22.73 0.23 -25.21
C SER A 152 -21.23 0.29 -25.55
N PHE A 153 -20.38 0.75 -24.63
CA PHE A 153 -18.93 0.79 -24.83
C PHE A 153 -18.33 -0.61 -24.72
N TYR A 154 -18.72 -1.37 -23.70
CA TYR A 154 -18.21 -2.72 -23.49
C TYR A 154 -18.82 -3.75 -24.45
N GLU A 155 -20.06 -3.58 -24.88
CA GLU A 155 -20.70 -4.45 -25.86
C GLU A 155 -20.14 -4.29 -27.28
N ARG A 156 -19.72 -3.07 -27.65
CA ARG A 156 -19.10 -2.79 -28.96
C ARG A 156 -17.64 -3.21 -29.05
N ARG A 157 -16.98 -3.48 -27.92
CA ARG A 157 -15.60 -3.94 -27.90
C ARG A 157 -15.58 -5.43 -28.27
N PRO A 158 -14.76 -5.85 -29.25
CA PRO A 158 -14.63 -7.27 -29.56
C PRO A 158 -14.18 -8.02 -28.30
N ARG A 159 -15.06 -8.86 -27.73
CA ARG A 159 -14.64 -9.81 -26.69
C ARG A 159 -13.56 -10.68 -27.32
N SER A 160 -12.37 -10.74 -26.71
CA SER A 160 -11.28 -11.57 -27.23
C SER A 160 -11.65 -13.05 -27.17
N SER A 161 -12.21 -13.56 -28.28
CA SER A 161 -12.38 -14.96 -28.72
C SER A 161 -13.21 -15.94 -27.88
N GLY A 162 -13.95 -16.83 -28.57
CA GLY A 162 -14.53 -18.09 -28.08
C GLY A 162 -16.01 -18.03 -27.65
N VAL A 163 -16.38 -17.10 -26.76
CA VAL A 163 -17.69 -17.14 -26.07
C VAL A 163 -18.83 -16.51 -26.89
N ALA A 164 -18.53 -15.69 -27.90
CA ALA A 164 -19.54 -15.03 -28.73
C ALA A 164 -20.41 -16.00 -29.55
N VAL A 165 -19.95 -17.25 -29.75
CA VAL A 165 -20.71 -18.29 -30.47
C VAL A 165 -21.77 -18.93 -29.55
N LEU A 166 -21.53 -18.99 -28.24
CA LEU A 166 -22.47 -19.58 -27.27
C LEU A 166 -23.67 -18.67 -26.98
N ASP A 167 -23.50 -17.34 -27.11
CA ASP A 167 -24.59 -16.35 -26.96
C ASP A 167 -25.72 -16.54 -27.98
N LYS A 168 -25.47 -17.19 -29.12
CA LYS A 168 -26.49 -17.46 -30.16
C LYS A 168 -27.23 -18.79 -29.99
N LEU A 169 -26.76 -19.67 -29.09
CA LEU A 169 -27.27 -21.03 -28.91
C LEU A 169 -28.16 -21.19 -27.67
N ILE A 170 -28.18 -20.20 -26.78
CA ILE A 170 -28.93 -20.27 -25.53
C ILE A 170 -30.03 -19.22 -25.56
N LEU A 171 -31.29 -19.66 -25.40
CA LEU A 171 -32.50 -18.84 -25.21
C LEU A 171 -32.48 -18.03 -23.89
N TRP A 172 -31.32 -17.91 -23.25
CA TRP A 172 -31.10 -17.23 -22.00
C TRP A 172 -30.67 -15.81 -22.33
N ARG A 173 -31.52 -14.83 -22.02
CA ARG A 173 -31.09 -13.43 -22.00
C ARG A 173 -30.24 -13.24 -20.75
N PRO A 174 -28.92 -12.98 -20.86
CA PRO A 174 -28.12 -12.69 -19.68
C PRO A 174 -28.78 -11.54 -18.90
N PRO A 175 -28.79 -11.58 -17.56
CA PRO A 175 -29.25 -10.44 -16.77
C PRO A 175 -28.57 -9.16 -17.25
N LEU A 176 -29.30 -8.04 -17.21
CA LEU A 176 -28.72 -6.72 -17.49
C LEU A 176 -27.49 -6.53 -16.61
N HIS A 177 -26.32 -6.42 -17.23
CA HIS A 177 -25.05 -6.30 -16.51
C HIS A 177 -24.84 -4.85 -16.07
N ASP A 178 -24.91 -4.60 -14.77
CA ASP A 178 -24.67 -3.26 -14.22
C ASP A 178 -23.17 -2.98 -14.11
N TYR A 179 -22.61 -2.45 -15.19
CA TYR A 179 -21.19 -2.04 -15.25
C TYR A 179 -20.83 -0.96 -14.24
N HIS A 180 -21.78 -0.11 -13.84
CA HIS A 180 -21.54 0.94 -12.86
C HIS A 180 -21.34 0.33 -11.47
N GLN A 181 -22.23 -0.57 -11.07
CA GLN A 181 -22.12 -1.26 -9.79
C GLN A 181 -20.90 -2.19 -9.74
N GLU A 182 -20.59 -2.91 -10.82
CA GLU A 182 -19.39 -3.74 -10.92
C GLU A 182 -18.12 -2.91 -10.69
N GLU A 183 -18.06 -1.71 -11.26
CA GLU A 183 -16.93 -0.81 -11.09
C GLU A 183 -16.80 -0.30 -9.65
N LEU A 184 -17.90 0.05 -8.99
CA LEU A 184 -17.89 0.45 -7.58
C LEU A 184 -17.40 -0.68 -6.66
N ILE A 185 -17.80 -1.92 -6.94
CA ILE A 185 -17.32 -3.12 -6.23
C ILE A 185 -15.84 -3.36 -6.51
N SER A 186 -15.40 -3.20 -7.77
CA SER A 186 -13.98 -3.30 -8.13
C SER A 186 -13.14 -2.28 -7.37
N ILE A 187 -13.59 -1.03 -7.27
CA ILE A 187 -12.88 0.02 -6.54
C ILE A 187 -12.80 -0.28 -5.04
N GLN A 188 -13.85 -0.85 -4.46
CA GLN A 188 -13.83 -1.25 -3.06
C GLN A 188 -12.78 -2.34 -2.82
N ARG A 189 -12.75 -3.38 -3.64
CA ARG A 189 -11.72 -4.44 -3.55
C ARG A 189 -10.30 -3.90 -3.67
N ASP A 190 -10.08 -2.98 -4.62
CA ASP A 190 -8.79 -2.31 -4.79
C ASP A 190 -8.42 -1.50 -3.54
N THR A 191 -9.40 -0.81 -2.93
CA THR A 191 -9.21 -0.04 -1.68
C THR A 191 -8.78 -0.95 -0.55
N ASP A 192 -9.49 -2.06 -0.34
CA ASP A 192 -9.23 -3.00 0.75
C ASP A 192 -7.85 -3.66 0.60
N THR A 193 -7.49 -4.02 -0.64
CA THR A 193 -6.17 -4.61 -0.97
C THR A 193 -5.04 -3.64 -0.66
N VAL A 194 -5.13 -2.38 -1.11
CA VAL A 194 -4.09 -1.38 -0.86
C VAL A 194 -4.04 -1.01 0.63
N ASN A 195 -5.19 -0.97 1.32
CA ASN A 195 -5.24 -0.66 2.75
C ASN A 195 -4.60 -1.77 3.59
N SER A 196 -4.81 -3.05 3.23
CA SER A 196 -4.13 -4.17 3.88
C SER A 196 -2.62 -4.06 3.73
N MET A 197 -2.10 -3.82 2.52
CA MET A 197 -0.66 -3.65 2.30
C MET A 197 -0.10 -2.46 3.08
N LEU A 198 -0.85 -1.35 3.17
CA LEU A 198 -0.44 -0.20 3.95
C LEU A 198 -0.28 -0.54 5.43
N ASN A 199 -1.26 -1.21 6.03
CA ASN A 199 -1.21 -1.58 7.43
C ASN A 199 -0.03 -2.51 7.71
N ASP A 200 0.19 -3.51 6.86
CA ASP A 200 1.34 -4.42 6.94
C ASP A 200 2.69 -3.66 6.92
N MET A 201 2.81 -2.59 6.14
CA MET A 201 4.03 -1.77 6.09
C MET A 201 4.19 -0.85 7.30
N LEU A 202 3.09 -0.32 7.84
CA LEU A 202 3.11 0.63 8.95
C LEU A 202 3.65 0.01 10.25
N ASP A 203 3.49 -1.31 10.43
CA ASP A 203 4.03 -2.05 11.57
C ASP A 203 5.56 -1.96 11.68
N PHE A 204 6.25 -1.70 10.56
CA PHE A 204 7.70 -1.62 10.47
C PHE A 204 8.23 -0.19 10.29
N MET A 205 7.36 0.82 10.27
CA MET A 205 7.80 2.19 10.10
C MET A 205 8.57 2.68 11.34
N PRO A 206 9.72 3.35 11.16
CA PRO A 206 10.49 3.87 12.27
C PRO A 206 9.64 4.86 13.07
N GLN A 207 9.41 4.54 14.35
CA GLN A 207 8.75 5.45 15.28
C GLN A 207 9.80 6.44 15.79
N GLU A 208 9.71 7.70 15.37
CA GLU A 208 10.48 8.79 15.95
C GLU A 208 10.34 8.75 17.47
N ALA A 209 11.45 8.78 18.22
CA ALA A 209 11.52 8.67 19.68
C ALA A 209 10.85 9.84 20.46
N GLY A 210 9.92 10.56 19.82
CA GLY A 210 9.17 11.67 20.36
C GLY A 210 7.76 11.76 19.78
N GLY A 211 6.98 10.67 19.84
CA GLY A 211 5.50 10.66 19.86
C GLY A 211 4.73 11.33 18.71
N LYS A 212 5.41 11.85 17.69
CA LYS A 212 4.77 12.45 16.51
C LYS A 212 4.67 11.37 15.46
N SER A 213 3.53 10.67 15.47
CA SER A 213 3.16 9.72 14.42
C SER A 213 3.40 10.35 13.04
N LEU A 214 3.92 9.56 12.09
CA LEU A 214 4.07 9.93 10.69
C LEU A 214 2.76 10.52 10.12
N GLU A 215 1.61 10.01 10.58
CA GLU A 215 0.27 10.56 10.26
C GLU A 215 0.17 12.07 10.49
N ASP A 216 0.82 12.57 11.54
CA ASP A 216 0.77 13.98 11.95
C ASP A 216 1.59 14.88 11.01
N SER A 217 2.70 14.36 10.48
CA SER A 217 3.48 14.98 9.40
C SER A 217 2.73 14.94 8.06
N PHE A 218 2.04 13.84 7.75
CA PHE A 218 1.17 13.75 6.58
C PHE A 218 -0.05 14.67 6.66
N HIS A 219 -0.67 14.82 7.84
CA HIS A 219 -1.73 15.78 8.09
C HIS A 219 -1.25 17.23 8.00
N LYS A 220 -0.01 17.52 8.43
CA LYS A 220 0.64 18.84 8.22
C LYS A 220 0.91 19.09 6.74
N TRP A 221 1.39 18.10 5.98
CA TRP A 221 1.59 18.23 4.53
C TRP A 221 0.26 18.39 3.78
N ARG A 222 -0.79 17.66 4.18
CA ARG A 222 -2.19 17.82 3.74
C ARG A 222 -2.71 19.22 4.01
N ARG A 223 -2.49 19.77 5.22
CA ARG A 223 -2.86 21.15 5.58
C ARG A 223 -2.07 22.18 4.78
N ARG A 224 -0.78 21.94 4.51
CA ARG A 224 0.08 22.83 3.71
C ARG A 224 -0.36 22.89 2.24
N ARG A 225 -0.68 21.75 1.61
CA ARG A 225 -1.22 21.72 0.23
C ARG A 225 -2.64 22.28 0.14
N LYS A 226 -3.54 21.97 1.10
CA LYS A 226 -4.86 22.62 1.17
C LYS A 226 -4.72 24.14 1.27
N ARG A 227 -3.88 24.65 2.17
CA ARG A 227 -3.62 26.10 2.31
C ARG A 227 -2.98 26.71 1.06
N ALA A 228 -2.11 26.00 0.35
CA ALA A 228 -1.52 26.47 -0.91
C ALA A 228 -2.55 26.52 -2.06
N LEU A 229 -3.43 25.51 -2.16
CA LEU A 229 -4.54 25.49 -3.12
C LEU A 229 -5.56 26.59 -2.81
N TYR A 230 -5.95 26.78 -1.56
CA TYR A 230 -6.86 27.87 -1.16
C TYR A 230 -6.23 29.27 -1.26
N ARG A 231 -4.89 29.42 -1.15
CA ARG A 231 -4.21 30.70 -1.43
C ARG A 231 -4.20 31.08 -2.91
N LYS A 232 -4.16 30.10 -3.82
CA LYS A 232 -4.24 30.34 -5.28
C LYS A 232 -5.67 30.33 -5.81
N CYS A 233 -6.63 29.75 -5.08
CA CYS A 233 -8.05 29.70 -5.45
C CYS A 233 -8.87 30.79 -4.74
N GLY A 234 -8.27 31.95 -4.43
CA GLY A 234 -8.93 33.10 -3.83
C GLY A 234 -9.86 33.88 -4.77
N TYR A 235 -10.20 33.31 -5.94
CA TYR A 235 -11.02 33.99 -6.95
C TYR A 235 -12.13 33.11 -7.57
N TRP A 236 -12.39 31.93 -7.01
CA TRP A 236 -13.51 31.08 -7.45
C TRP A 236 -14.38 30.75 -6.25
N ASN A 237 -15.30 31.69 -6.01
CA ASN A 237 -16.33 31.61 -5.01
C ASN A 237 -17.43 30.63 -5.45
N CYS A 238 -18.14 30.09 -4.45
CA CYS A 238 -19.43 29.41 -4.53
C CYS A 238 -19.47 27.90 -4.86
N PHE A 239 -19.46 27.08 -3.81
CA PHE A 239 -20.52 26.08 -3.63
C PHE A 239 -20.77 25.81 -2.13
N CYS A 240 -21.86 26.41 -1.64
CA CYS A 240 -22.72 26.01 -0.52
C CYS A 240 -22.07 25.33 0.70
N ARG A 241 -21.73 26.15 1.71
CA ARG A 241 -21.85 25.72 3.11
C ARG A 241 -23.31 25.88 3.52
N SER A 242 -24.06 24.79 3.55
CA SER A 242 -25.27 24.74 4.36
C SER A 242 -24.83 24.79 5.81
N SER A 243 -25.05 25.93 6.45
CA SER A 243 -24.91 26.13 7.89
C SER A 243 -25.97 25.29 8.60
N THR A 244 -25.54 24.24 9.30
CA THR A 244 -26.29 23.73 10.45
C THR A 244 -26.05 24.67 11.62
N SER A 245 -27.04 25.49 11.97
CA SER A 245 -27.20 26.06 13.31
C SER A 245 -28.63 26.59 13.47
N CYS A 246 -29.21 26.29 14.64
CA CYS A 246 -30.57 26.57 15.12
C CYS A 246 -31.65 25.58 14.66
#